data_AF-A0A922NXF2-F1
#
_entry.id   AF-A0A922NXF2-F1
#
_cell.length_a   1.000
_cell.length_b   1.000
_cell.length_c   1.000
_cell.angle_alpha   90.00
_cell.angle_beta   90.00
_cell.angle_gamma   90.00
#
_symmetry.space_group_name_H-M   'P 1'
#
loop_
_entity.id
_entity.type
_entity.pdbx_description
1 polymer ?
#
loop_
_entity_poly.entity_id
_entity_poly.type
_entity_poly.pdbx_seq_one_letter_code
_entity_poly.pdbx_strand_id
1 'polypeptide(L)'
;MTENQKLWVEALRSGKYLQGKERLVQKDGPNITYCCLGVACKLYEEATKEQLPLDSCGQYWVAEETLADLPKVQQFFGLKTENGHIPSMKISLTQLNDTGKTFDEIASIIEQHRKELFEEE
;
A
#
# COMPACT_ATOMS: atom_id res chain seq x y z
N MET A 1 -14.47 -6.25 -5.53
CA MET A 1 -13.63 -5.43 -4.64
C MET A 1 -14.45 -5.17 -3.40
N THR A 2 -13.87 -5.41 -2.24
CA THR A 2 -14.47 -5.13 -0.93
C THR A 2 -14.52 -3.62 -0.68
N GLU A 3 -15.26 -3.17 0.33
CA GLU A 3 -15.28 -1.74 0.69
C GLU A 3 -13.89 -1.23 1.09
N ASN A 4 -13.09 -2.01 1.82
CA ASN A 4 -11.72 -1.65 2.16
C ASN A 4 -10.84 -1.46 0.91
N GLN A 5 -10.97 -2.34 -0.08
CA GLN A 5 -10.20 -2.24 -1.33
C GLN A 5 -10.60 -1.00 -2.14
N LYS A 6 -11.89 -0.65 -2.16
CA LYS A 6 -12.37 0.59 -2.81
C LYS A 6 -11.84 1.84 -2.10
N LEU A 7 -11.91 1.87 -0.76
CA LEU A 7 -11.36 2.96 0.05
C LEU A 7 -9.87 3.17 -0.22
N TRP A 8 -9.11 2.10 -0.41
CA TRP A 8 -7.70 2.20 -0.77
C TRP A 8 -7.48 2.84 -2.13
N VAL A 9 -8.21 2.38 -3.16
CA VAL A 9 -8.16 2.97 -4.51
C VAL A 9 -8.57 4.45 -4.49
N GLU A 10 -9.62 4.80 -3.77
CA GLU A 10 -10.07 6.20 -3.61
C GLU A 10 -9.01 7.05 -2.89
N ALA A 11 -8.38 6.52 -1.84
CA ALA A 11 -7.32 7.21 -1.12
C ALA A 11 -6.11 7.52 -2.01
N LEU A 12 -5.70 6.58 -2.86
CA LEU A 12 -4.64 6.81 -3.86
C LEU A 12 -5.00 7.96 -4.81
N ARG A 13 -6.26 8.04 -5.24
CA ARG A 13 -6.76 9.10 -6.14
C ARG A 13 -7.06 10.43 -5.44
N SER A 14 -7.15 10.44 -4.11
CA SER A 14 -7.64 11.60 -3.35
C SER A 14 -6.71 12.83 -3.37
N GLY A 15 -5.42 12.63 -3.66
CA GLY A 15 -4.40 13.67 -3.48
C GLY A 15 -4.06 14.00 -2.01
N LYS A 16 -4.67 13.31 -1.03
CA LYS A 16 -4.39 13.48 0.42
C LYS A 16 -2.99 12.97 0.81
N TYR A 17 -2.48 11.96 0.10
CA TYR A 17 -1.22 11.29 0.42
C TYR A 17 -0.13 11.71 -0.58
N LEU A 18 1.02 12.12 -0.05
CA LEU A 18 2.20 12.39 -0.87
C LEU A 18 2.88 11.07 -1.25
N GLN A 19 3.10 10.86 -2.53
CA GLN A 19 3.76 9.65 -3.03
C GLN A 19 5.27 9.69 -2.74
N GLY A 20 5.76 8.63 -2.10
CA GLY A 20 7.17 8.34 -1.87
C GLY A 20 7.60 7.04 -2.56
N LYS A 21 8.85 6.64 -2.39
CA LYS A 21 9.44 5.44 -3.01
C LYS A 21 10.30 4.69 -2.00
N GLU A 22 10.57 3.41 -2.29
CA GLU A 22 11.53 2.57 -1.54
C GLU A 22 11.20 2.35 -0.04
N ARG A 23 10.06 2.85 0.45
CA ARG A 23 9.61 2.68 1.84
C ARG A 23 8.09 2.69 1.88
N LEU A 24 7.51 1.91 2.79
CA LEU A 24 6.08 1.98 3.07
C LEU A 24 5.70 3.40 3.52
N VAL A 25 6.45 3.97 4.45
CA VAL A 25 6.31 5.37 4.85
C VAL A 25 7.69 5.95 5.12
N GLN A 26 7.91 7.16 4.64
CA GLN A 26 9.12 7.92 4.91
C GLN A 26 8.74 9.27 5.50
N LYS A 27 9.38 9.60 6.63
CA LYS A 27 9.28 10.90 7.27
C LYS A 27 10.57 11.69 7.03
N ASP A 28 10.44 12.85 6.40
CA ASP A 28 11.52 13.81 6.21
C ASP A 28 11.09 15.18 6.76
N GLY A 29 11.55 15.48 7.97
CA GLY A 29 11.10 16.66 8.73
C GLY A 29 9.57 16.66 8.92
N PRO A 30 8.85 17.70 8.44
CA PRO A 30 7.38 17.76 8.51
C PRO A 30 6.69 16.94 7.42
N ASN A 31 7.41 16.51 6.38
CA ASN A 31 6.83 15.81 5.24
C ASN A 31 6.75 14.32 5.53
N ILE A 32 5.60 13.72 5.22
CA ILE A 32 5.40 12.27 5.26
C ILE A 32 4.99 11.85 3.86
N THR A 33 5.72 10.89 3.31
CA THR A 33 5.43 10.28 2.02
C THR A 33 5.17 8.80 2.19
N TYR A 34 4.37 8.24 1.28
CA TYR A 34 3.92 6.86 1.33
C TYR A 34 4.15 6.20 -0.03
N CYS A 35 4.53 4.92 -0.06
CA CYS A 35 4.29 4.12 -1.26
C CYS A 35 2.81 3.72 -1.31
N CYS A 36 2.38 3.06 -2.39
CA CYS A 36 0.98 2.62 -2.51
C CYS A 36 0.54 1.68 -1.37
N LEU A 37 1.40 0.78 -0.89
CA LEU A 37 1.13 -0.08 0.27
C LEU A 37 1.23 0.68 1.60
N GLY A 38 2.04 1.74 1.66
CA GLY A 38 2.06 2.67 2.78
C GLY A 38 0.72 3.35 3.04
N VAL A 39 0.02 3.73 1.97
CA VAL A 39 -1.34 4.27 2.06
C VAL A 39 -2.29 3.21 2.64
N ALA A 40 -2.13 1.93 2.24
CA ALA A 40 -2.90 0.83 2.81
C ALA A 40 -2.64 0.69 4.32
N CYS A 41 -1.38 0.73 4.77
CA CYS A 41 -1.03 0.75 6.19
C CYS A 41 -1.73 1.90 6.93
N LYS A 42 -1.69 3.11 6.37
CA LYS A 42 -2.31 4.27 7.02
C LYS A 42 -3.82 4.15 7.14
N LEU A 43 -4.50 3.64 6.11
CA LEU A 43 -5.93 3.39 6.14
C LEU A 43 -6.31 2.29 7.13
N TYR A 44 -5.49 1.24 7.25
CA TYR A 44 -5.66 0.21 8.27
C TYR A 44 -5.65 0.82 9.68
N GLU A 45 -4.67 1.67 9.99
CA GLU A 45 -4.59 2.35 11.29
C GLU A 45 -5.82 3.25 11.54
N GLU A 46 -6.26 3.97 10.50
CA GLU A 46 -7.42 4.87 10.59
C GLU A 46 -8.73 4.08 10.82
N ALA A 47 -8.90 2.93 10.18
CA ALA A 47 -10.09 2.09 10.27
C ALA A 47 -10.15 1.29 11.58
N THR A 48 -9.02 0.71 12.00
CA THR A 48 -8.97 -0.20 13.16
C THR A 48 -8.63 0.50 14.47
N LYS A 49 -8.10 1.72 14.40
CA LYS A 49 -7.49 2.45 15.54
C LYS A 49 -6.26 1.76 16.13
N GLU A 50 -5.76 0.69 15.50
CA GLU A 50 -4.49 0.06 15.85
C GLU A 50 -3.34 0.89 15.27
N GLN A 51 -2.30 1.15 16.06
CA GLN A 51 -1.08 1.78 15.56
C GLN A 51 -0.10 0.69 15.14
N LEU A 52 0.45 0.80 13.93
CA LEU A 52 1.48 -0.10 13.46
C LEU A 52 2.82 0.29 14.09
N PRO A 53 3.73 -0.68 14.33
CA PRO A 53 5.03 -0.39 14.93
C PRO A 53 5.84 0.56 14.03
N LEU A 54 6.42 1.59 14.64
CA LEU A 54 7.30 2.55 13.98
C LEU A 54 8.72 2.43 14.54
N ASP A 55 9.71 2.67 13.69
CA ASP A 55 11.10 2.86 14.13
C ASP A 55 11.33 4.26 14.73
N SER A 56 12.55 4.52 15.20
CA SER A 56 12.92 5.83 15.78
C SER A 56 12.87 6.99 14.77
N CYS A 57 12.83 6.70 13.47
CA CYS A 57 12.71 7.68 12.40
C CYS A 57 11.24 7.94 12.01
N GLY A 58 10.28 7.20 12.58
CA GLY A 58 8.87 7.29 12.22
C GLY A 58 8.52 6.54 10.92
N GLN A 59 9.36 5.60 10.49
CA GLN A 59 9.06 4.66 9.42
C GLN A 59 8.34 3.44 10.01
N TYR A 60 7.49 2.76 9.23
CA TYR A 60 6.96 1.46 9.67
C TYR A 60 8.12 0.50 9.90
N TRP A 61 8.14 -0.16 11.05
CA TRP A 61 9.18 -1.13 11.38
C TRP A 61 8.91 -2.43 10.63
N VAL A 62 9.50 -2.52 9.43
CA VAL A 62 9.45 -3.67 8.53
C VAL A 62 10.87 -3.99 8.07
N ALA A 63 11.18 -5.28 7.91
CA ALA A 63 12.46 -5.77 7.42
C ALA A 63 12.65 -5.47 5.93
N GLU A 64 11.55 -5.41 5.18
CA GLU A 64 11.51 -5.13 3.75
C GLU A 64 10.48 -4.05 3.41
N GLU A 65 10.52 -3.52 2.19
CA GLU A 65 9.62 -2.47 1.69
C GLU A 65 8.21 -3.02 1.33
N THR A 66 7.82 -4.13 1.97
CA THR A 66 6.63 -4.94 1.71
C THR A 66 5.82 -5.12 2.99
N LEU A 67 4.65 -5.76 2.91
CA LEU A 67 3.81 -6.09 4.06
C LEU A 67 4.24 -7.37 4.80
N ALA A 68 5.45 -7.90 4.57
CA ALA A 68 5.89 -9.18 5.15
C ALA A 68 5.76 -9.22 6.69
N ASP A 69 6.12 -8.13 7.37
CA ASP A 69 6.00 -7.99 8.83
C ASP A 69 4.65 -7.40 9.27
N LEU A 70 3.74 -7.13 8.33
CA LEU A 70 2.43 -6.53 8.55
C LEU A 70 1.29 -7.41 7.99
N PRO A 71 1.21 -8.72 8.34
CA PRO A 71 0.22 -9.64 7.76
C PRO A 71 -1.23 -9.22 8.02
N LYS A 72 -1.49 -8.47 9.10
CA LYS A 72 -2.81 -7.93 9.40
C LYS A 72 -3.27 -6.92 8.35
N VAL A 73 -2.36 -6.07 7.86
CA VAL A 73 -2.66 -5.09 6.80
C VAL A 73 -2.94 -5.84 5.50
N GLN A 74 -2.10 -6.81 5.15
CA GLN A 74 -2.31 -7.66 3.97
C GLN A 74 -3.68 -8.35 4.01
N GLN A 75 -4.02 -8.97 5.15
CA GLN A 75 -5.31 -9.65 5.35
C GLN A 75 -6.49 -8.67 5.30
N PHE A 76 -6.36 -7.48 5.88
CA PHE A 76 -7.44 -6.48 5.93
C PHE A 76 -7.90 -6.02 4.53
N PHE A 77 -6.97 -5.95 3.58
CA PHE A 77 -7.27 -5.66 2.18
C PHE A 77 -7.43 -6.92 1.31
N GLY A 78 -7.19 -8.10 1.85
CA GLY A 78 -7.26 -9.38 1.14
C GLY A 78 -6.22 -9.51 0.02
N LEU A 79 -5.04 -8.92 0.18
CA LEU A 79 -3.94 -9.02 -0.80
C LEU A 79 -3.34 -10.44 -0.82
N LYS A 80 -3.18 -11.03 -2.00
CA LYS A 80 -2.59 -12.39 -2.15
C LYS A 80 -1.10 -12.45 -1.81
N THR A 81 -0.38 -11.34 -1.99
CA THR A 81 1.04 -11.24 -1.67
C THR A 81 1.35 -9.93 -0.95
N GLU A 82 2.42 -9.94 -0.18
CA GLU A 82 2.90 -8.84 0.65
C GLU A 82 3.36 -7.61 -0.15
N ASN A 83 3.66 -7.76 -1.44
CA ASN A 83 4.10 -6.70 -2.33
C ASN A 83 3.05 -6.32 -3.42
N GLY A 84 1.91 -7.01 -3.46
CA GLY A 84 0.90 -6.83 -4.51
C GLY A 84 1.39 -7.31 -5.88
N HIS A 85 1.85 -8.55 -5.97
CA HIS A 85 2.33 -9.15 -7.22
C HIS A 85 1.18 -9.38 -8.19
N ILE A 86 1.40 -9.01 -9.46
CA ILE A 86 0.47 -9.22 -10.57
C ILE A 86 1.11 -10.22 -11.55
N PRO A 87 0.74 -11.51 -11.51
CA PRO A 87 1.37 -12.55 -12.30
C PRO A 87 1.35 -12.30 -13.81
N SER A 88 0.23 -11.78 -14.35
CA SER A 88 0.11 -11.47 -15.78
C SER A 88 1.09 -10.40 -16.28
N MET A 89 1.48 -9.47 -15.39
CA MET A 89 2.43 -8.40 -15.69
C MET A 89 3.86 -8.72 -15.25
N LYS A 90 4.06 -9.76 -14.43
CA LYS A 90 5.33 -10.11 -13.79
C LYS A 90 5.96 -8.94 -13.02
N ILE A 91 5.12 -8.14 -12.36
CA ILE A 91 5.52 -6.95 -11.59
C ILE A 91 4.68 -6.84 -10.32
N SER A 92 5.18 -6.14 -9.30
CA SER A 92 4.42 -5.81 -8.08
C SER A 92 3.95 -4.35 -8.05
N LEU A 93 2.97 -4.05 -7.19
CA LEU A 93 2.53 -2.67 -6.94
C LEU A 93 3.65 -1.81 -6.36
N THR A 94 4.51 -2.37 -5.51
CA THR A 94 5.70 -1.67 -5.00
C THR A 94 6.67 -1.31 -6.13
N GLN A 95 6.96 -2.25 -7.03
CA GLN A 95 7.81 -1.99 -8.20
C GLN A 95 7.21 -0.93 -9.13
N LEU A 96 5.89 -0.97 -9.37
CA LEU A 96 5.21 0.07 -10.17
C LEU A 96 5.36 1.46 -9.53
N ASN A 97 5.21 1.53 -8.21
CA ASN A 97 5.43 2.77 -7.46
C ASN A 97 6.86 3.30 -7.63
N ASP A 98 7.86 2.44 -7.49
CA ASP A 98 9.26 2.87 -7.51
C ASP A 98 9.74 3.20 -8.92
N THR A 99 9.23 2.51 -9.93
CA THR A 99 9.51 2.77 -11.36
C THR A 99 8.79 3.98 -11.95
N GLY A 100 8.00 4.70 -11.14
CA GLY A 100 7.49 6.03 -11.49
C GLY A 100 6.02 6.09 -11.92
N LYS A 101 5.23 5.03 -11.70
CA LYS A 101 3.77 5.15 -11.80
C LYS A 101 3.23 6.06 -10.71
N THR A 102 2.34 6.96 -11.09
CA THR A 102 1.60 7.80 -10.15
C THR A 102 0.58 6.98 -9.36
N PHE A 103 0.13 7.49 -8.22
CA PHE A 103 -0.97 6.88 -7.48
C PHE A 103 -2.26 6.68 -8.30
N ASP A 104 -2.60 7.59 -9.21
CA ASP A 104 -3.79 7.42 -10.07
C ASP A 104 -3.63 6.26 -11.08
N GLU A 105 -2.44 6.12 -11.66
CA GLU A 105 -2.12 4.97 -12.52
C GLU A 105 -2.12 3.65 -11.74
N ILE A 106 -1.54 3.64 -10.53
CA ILE A 106 -1.52 2.46 -9.67
C ILE A 106 -2.94 2.07 -9.26
N ALA A 107 -3.78 3.04 -8.88
CA ALA A 107 -5.19 2.83 -8.56
C ALA A 107 -5.93 2.16 -9.73
N SER A 108 -5.67 2.62 -10.96
CA SER A 108 -6.26 2.05 -12.17
C SER A 108 -5.77 0.63 -12.44
N ILE A 109 -4.49 0.33 -12.19
CA ILE A 109 -3.92 -1.03 -12.29
C ILE A 109 -4.56 -1.96 -11.25
N ILE A 110 -4.77 -1.50 -10.01
CA ILE A 110 -5.43 -2.28 -8.96
C ILE A 110 -6.84 -2.72 -9.40
N GLU A 111 -7.62 -1.80 -9.97
CA GLU A 111 -8.99 -2.11 -10.43
C GLU A 111 -8.99 -3.11 -11.61
N GLN A 112 -8.06 -2.94 -12.56
CA GLN A 112 -7.90 -3.79 -13.74
C GLN A 112 -7.49 -5.22 -13.35
N HIS A 113 -6.56 -5.35 -12.40
CA HIS A 113 -5.97 -6.63 -11.99
C HIS A 113 -6.53 -7.16 -10.66
N ARG A 114 -7.68 -6.67 -10.20
CA ARG A 114 -8.27 -7.01 -8.90
C ARG A 114 -8.36 -8.52 -8.60
N LYS A 115 -8.65 -9.36 -9.61
CA LYS A 115 -8.77 -10.82 -9.44
C LYS A 115 -7.42 -11.50 -9.21
N GLU A 116 -6.35 -10.89 -9.70
CA GLU A 116 -4.99 -11.36 -9.50
C GLU A 116 -4.43 -10.86 -8.17
N LEU A 117 -4.77 -9.64 -7.77
CA LEU A 117 -4.29 -8.99 -6.56
C LEU A 117 -4.97 -9.45 -5.27
N PHE A 118 -6.26 -9.78 -5.33
CA PHE A 118 -7.06 -10.04 -4.13
C PHE A 118 -7.60 -11.46 -4.07
N GLU A 119 -7.64 -12.03 -2.87
CA GLU A 119 -8.34 -13.28 -2.57
C GLU A 119 -9.83 -13.19 -3.00
N GLU A 120 -10.39 -14.30 -3.47
CA GLU A 120 -11.83 -14.40 -3.76
C GLU A 120 -12.58 -14.53 -2.43
N GLU A 121 -13.60 -13.69 -2.23
CA GLU A 121 -14.51 -13.75 -1.05
C GLU A 121 -15.38 -15.02 -1.05
#